data_AF-A0A3N5K797-F1
#
_entry.id   AF-A0A3N5K797-F1
#
_cell.length_a   1.000
_cell.length_b   1.000
_cell.length_c   1.000
_cell.angle_alpha   90.00
_cell.angle_beta   90.00
_cell.angle_gamma   90.00
#
_symmetry.space_group_name_H-M   'P 1'
#
loop_
_entity.id
_entity.type
_entity.pdbx_description
1 polymer ?
#
loop_
_entity_poly.entity_id
_entity_poly.type
_entity_poly.pdbx_seq_one_letter_code
_entity_poly.pdbx_strand_id
1 'polypeptide(L)' 'MANTGKIVQVIGPVVDVEFSPGQLPAIYNALDVQGVTREDIFSYSERLVLEVAQHLGESR' A
#
# COMPACT_ATOMS: atom_id res chain seq x y z
N MET A 1 17.58 2.52 2.33
CA MET A 1 16.89 2.08 1.10
C MET A 1 15.40 2.18 1.37
N ALA A 2 14.61 2.71 0.43
CA ALA A 2 13.15 2.78 0.62
C ALA A 2 12.58 1.35 0.60
N ASN A 3 11.78 1.01 1.61
CA ASN A 3 11.06 -0.26 1.65
C ASN A 3 9.81 -0.13 0.77
N THR A 4 9.88 -0.67 -0.44
CA THR A 4 8.83 -0.50 -1.46
C THR A 4 8.08 -1.82 -1.66
N GLY A 5 6.77 -1.79 -1.44
CA GLY A 5 5.86 -2.88 -1.75
C GLY A 5 5.18 -2.72 -3.11
N LYS A 6 4.47 -3.75 -3.55
CA LYS A 6 3.66 -3.76 -4.78
C LYS A 6 2.19 -3.98 -4.43
N ILE A 7 1.31 -3.12 -4.91
CA ILE A 7 -0.14 -3.34 -4.82
C ILE A 7 -0.49 -4.56 -5.67
N VAL A 8 -1.12 -5.56 -5.06
CA VAL A 8 -1.52 -6.82 -5.72
C VAL A 8 -3.03 -6.94 -5.86
N GLN A 9 -3.80 -6.25 -5.01
CA GLN A 9 -5.25 -6.28 -5.05
C GLN A 9 -5.84 -5.00 -4.45
N VAL A 10 -6.99 -4.58 -4.99
CA VAL A 10 -7.80 -3.46 -4.49
C VAL A 10 -9.26 -3.91 -4.42
N ILE A 11 -9.86 -3.92 -3.23
CA ILE A 11 -11.28 -4.22 -3.00
C ILE A 11 -11.90 -3.08 -2.17
N GLY A 12 -12.64 -2.20 -2.83
CA GLY A 12 -13.20 -1.02 -2.16
C GLY A 12 -12.08 -0.19 -1.50
N PRO A 13 -12.15 0.10 -0.19
CA PRO A 13 -11.10 0.83 0.52
C PRO A 13 -9.92 -0.05 0.95
N VAL A 14 -10.00 -1.38 0.80
CA VAL A 14 -8.95 -2.32 1.23
C VAL A 14 -7.96 -2.55 0.09
N VAL A 15 -6.68 -2.45 0.39
CA VAL A 15 -5.58 -2.64 -0.56
C VAL A 15 -4.59 -3.66 0.00
N ASP A 16 -4.38 -4.74 -0.74
CA ASP A 16 -3.35 -5.71 -0.39
C ASP A 16 -2.04 -5.32 -1.07
N VAL A 17 -0.96 -5.29 -0.28
CA VAL A 17 0.38 -4.89 -0.73
C VAL A 17 1.36 -5.99 -0.38
N GLU A 18 2.08 -6.48 -1.39
CA GLU A 18 3.11 -7.49 -1.22
C GLU A 18 4.46 -6.83 -0.99
N PHE A 19 5.17 -7.27 0.04
CA PHE A 19 6.54 -6.83 0.36
C PHE A 19 7.53 -7.97 0.19
N SER A 20 8.82 -7.64 0.08
CA SER A 20 9.87 -8.67 0.12
C SER A 20 9.91 -9.35 1.50
N PRO A 21 10.29 -10.64 1.58
CA PRO A 21 10.39 -11.35 2.85
C PRO A 21 11.24 -10.60 3.89
N GLY A 22 10.73 -10.49 5.11
CA GLY A 22 11.38 -9.76 6.21
C GLY A 22 11.31 -8.23 6.10
N GLN A 23 10.62 -7.68 5.09
CA GLN A 23 10.43 -6.24 4.91
C GLN A 23 8.97 -5.81 5.12
N LEU A 24 8.17 -6.58 5.85
CA LEU A 24 6.82 -6.15 6.19
C LEU A 24 6.86 -4.90 7.09
N PRO A 25 6.16 -3.82 6.72
CA PRO A 25 5.99 -2.67 7.59
C PRO A 25 5.17 -3.04 8.84
N ALA A 26 5.38 -2.33 9.95
CA ALA A 26 4.60 -2.56 11.17
C ALA A 26 3.13 -2.19 10.97
N ILE A 27 2.23 -2.85 11.71
CA ILE A 27 0.82 -2.44 11.81
C ILE A 27 0.77 -0.99 12.30
N TYR A 28 -0.18 -0.22 11.76
CA TYR A 28 -0.34 1.24 11.94
C TYR A 28 0.72 2.12 11.25
N ASN A 29 1.69 1.55 10.53
CA ASN A 29 2.55 2.37 9.67
C ASN A 29 1.76 2.91 8.47
N ALA A 30 2.13 4.11 8.03
CA ALA A 30 1.63 4.69 6.80
C ALA A 30 2.41 4.16 5.58
N LEU A 31 1.70 3.92 4.49
CA LEU A 31 2.25 3.64 3.16
C LEU A 31 1.87 4.79 2.23
N ASP A 32 2.87 5.53 1.74
CA ASP A 32 2.67 6.53 0.68
C ASP A 32 2.67 5.82 -0.68
N VAL A 33 1.57 5.94 -1.42
CA VAL A 33 1.46 5.38 -2.77
C VAL A 33 2.09 6.36 -3.76
N GLN A 34 3.11 5.89 -4.47
CA GLN A 34 3.82 6.69 -5.46
C GLN A 34 3.10 6.67 -6.81
N GLY A 35 3.24 7.77 -7.57
CA GLY A 35 2.73 7.85 -8.94
C GLY A 35 1.22 8.07 -9.05
N VAL A 36 0.55 8.45 -7.97
CA VAL A 36 -0.87 8.82 -8.01
C VAL A 36 -1.03 10.15 -8.75
N THR A 37 -1.87 10.13 -9.77
CA THR A 37 -2.27 11.28 -10.56
C THR A 37 -3.78 11.47 -10.46
N ARG A 38 -4.28 12.64 -10.85
CA ARG A 38 -5.73 12.90 -10.93
C ARG A 38 -6.46 12.04 -11.96
N GLU A 39 -5.74 11.37 -12.84
CA GLU A 39 -6.29 10.52 -13.91
C GLU A 39 -6.49 9.07 -13.45
N ASP A 40 -5.94 8.69 -12.29
CA ASP A 40 -6.10 7.35 -11.71
C ASP A 40 -7.48 7.15 -11.09
N ILE A 41 -7.75 5.91 -10.65
CA ILE A 41 -8.96 5.55 -9.88
C ILE A 41 -9.12 6.37 -8.58
N PHE A 42 -8.08 7.09 -8.18
CA PHE A 42 -8.04 7.97 -7.01
C PHE A 42 -8.13 9.45 -7.40
N SER A 43 -8.98 9.78 -8.39
CA SER A 43 -9.12 11.11 -9.01
C SER A 43 -9.42 12.30 -8.08
N TYR A 44 -9.63 12.03 -6.78
CA TYR A 44 -9.88 13.01 -5.74
C TYR A 44 -8.61 13.57 -5.07
N SER A 45 -7.42 12.97 -5.27
CA SER A 45 -6.19 13.41 -4.61
C SER A 45 -4.93 13.10 -5.41
N GLU A 46 -3.95 14.02 -5.36
CA GLU A 46 -2.58 13.79 -5.88
C GLU A 46 -1.72 12.97 -4.91
N ARG A 47 -2.25 12.65 -3.73
CA ARG A 47 -1.59 11.85 -2.70
C ARG A 47 -2.55 10.83 -2.11
N LEU A 48 -2.17 9.56 -2.13
CA LEU A 48 -2.88 8.49 -1.45
C LEU A 48 -1.98 7.91 -0.35
N VAL A 49 -2.53 7.87 0.86
CA VAL A 49 -1.87 7.27 2.04
C VAL A 49 -2.74 6.10 2.50
N LEU A 50 -2.12 4.95 2.68
CA LEU A 50 -2.73 3.75 3.25
C LEU A 50 -2.18 3.51 4.66
N GLU A 51 -2.94 2.84 5.51
CA GLU A 51 -2.49 2.36 6.81
C GLU A 51 -2.35 0.85 6.77
N VAL A 52 -1.26 0.31 7.35
CA VAL A 52 -1.09 -1.12 7.52
C VAL A 52 -2.05 -1.62 8.61
N ALA A 53 -3.15 -2.24 8.21
CA ALA A 53 -4.16 -2.76 9.14
C ALA A 53 -3.80 -4.12 9.75
N GLN A 54 -3.22 -5.03 8.95
CA GLN A 54 -2.87 -6.39 9.37
C GLN A 54 -1.77 -6.98 8.48
N HIS A 55 -1.19 -8.11 8.91
CA HIS A 55 -0.37 -8.99 8.06
C HIS A 55 -1.19 -10.24 7.75
N LEU A 56 -1.35 -10.55 6.47
CA LEU A 56 -2.14 -11.68 5.96
C LEU A 56 -1.33 -12.98 5.89
N GLY A 57 0.00 -12.90 5.97
CA GLY A 57 0.92 -14.03 5.83
C GLY A 57 1.55 -14.10 4.43
N GLU A 58 2.59 -14.90 4.25
CA GLU A 58 3.33 -15.03 2.96
C GLU A 58 3.86 -13.70 2.37
N SER A 59 4.13 -12.70 3.21
CA SER A 59 4.55 -11.34 2.81
C SER A 59 3.45 -10.46 2.23
N ARG A 60 2.19 -10.74 2.61
CA ARG A 60 1.00 -9.91 2.40
C ARG A 60 0.40 -9.45 3.73
#